data_AF-A0A7K0ZJ58-F1
#
_entry.id   AF-A0A7K0ZJ58-F1
#
_cell.length_a   1.000
_cell.length_b   1.000
_cell.length_c   1.000
_cell.angle_alpha   90.00
_cell.angle_beta   90.00
_cell.angle_gamma   90.00
#
_symmetry.space_group_name_H-M   'P 1'
#
loop_
_entity.id
_entity.type
_entity.pdbx_description
1 polymer ?
#
loop_
_entity_poly.entity_id
_entity_poly.type
_entity_poly.pdbx_seq_one_letter_code
_entity_poly.pdbx_strand_id
1 'polypeptide(L)'
;MQRASSPAELLRDLNAFGYLFESLVIRGIRIYSDPLDGAVTHYRDGDGLEVDVIVSTADRGGAFEVKLGTAQIDEAAAKLLAFAN
;
A
#
# COMPACT_ATOMS: atom_id res chain seq x y z
N MET A 1 -4.97 -25.19 2.07
CA MET A 1 -5.85 -24.21 2.73
C MET A 1 -5.01 -23.48 3.77
N GLN A 2 -4.57 -22.26 3.49
CA GLN A 2 -3.74 -21.47 4.41
C GLN A 2 -4.62 -21.09 5.61
N ARG A 3 -4.25 -21.50 6.83
CA ARG A 3 -4.98 -21.14 8.04
C ARG A 3 -4.85 -19.63 8.24
N ALA A 4 -5.94 -18.95 8.58
CA ALA A 4 -5.89 -17.56 9.01
C ALA A 4 -5.02 -17.46 10.27
N SER A 5 -4.04 -16.56 10.26
CA SER A 5 -3.18 -16.31 11.42
C SER A 5 -3.98 -15.68 12.55
N SER A 6 -3.84 -16.20 13.76
CA SER A 6 -4.38 -15.57 14.97
C SER A 6 -3.66 -14.25 15.27
N PRO A 7 -4.26 -13.33 16.05
CA PRO A 7 -3.60 -12.09 16.44
C PRO A 7 -2.24 -12.30 17.11
N ALA A 8 -2.11 -13.35 17.93
CA ALA A 8 -0.85 -13.68 18.59
C ALA A 8 0.24 -14.16 17.61
N GLU A 9 -0.15 -14.83 16.52
CA GLU A 9 0.78 -15.24 15.46
C GLU A 9 1.23 -14.04 14.62
N LEU A 10 0.33 -13.10 14.30
CA LEU A 10 0.68 -11.86 13.60
C LEU A 10 1.63 -10.96 14.40
N LEU A 11 1.47 -10.89 15.72
CA LEU A 11 2.40 -10.15 16.59
C LEU A 11 3.80 -10.78 16.65
N ARG A 12 3.91 -12.08 16.34
CA ARG A 12 5.21 -12.79 16.27
C ARG A 12 5.84 -12.73 14.87
N ASP A 13 5.05 -12.44 13.86
CA ASP A 13 5.49 -12.25 12.47
C ASP A 13 5.02 -10.90 11.94
N LEU A 14 5.84 -9.87 12.22
CA LEU A 14 5.54 -8.50 11.82
C LEU A 14 5.52 -8.31 10.30
N ASN A 15 6.16 -9.19 9.52
CA ASN A 15 6.09 -9.13 8.06
C ASN A 15 4.70 -9.58 7.59
N ALA A 16 4.22 -10.72 8.09
CA ALA A 16 2.84 -11.17 7.82
C ALA A 16 1.81 -10.14 8.28
N PHE A 17 2.03 -9.52 9.43
CA PHE A 17 1.17 -8.43 9.89
C PHE A 17 1.25 -7.19 8.98
N GLY A 18 2.44 -6.85 8.49
CA GLY A 18 2.65 -5.79 7.50
C GLY A 18 1.80 -5.98 6.25
N TYR A 19 1.82 -7.18 5.65
CA TYR A 19 1.00 -7.49 4.47
C TYR A 19 -0.51 -7.44 4.76
N LEU A 20 -0.94 -7.88 5.94
CA LEU A 20 -2.33 -7.74 6.34
C LEU A 20 -2.72 -6.27 6.52
N PHE A 21 -1.87 -5.48 7.16
CA PHE A 21 -2.09 -4.06 7.37
C PHE A 21 -2.20 -3.31 6.04
N GLU A 22 -1.27 -3.56 5.11
CA GLU A 22 -1.32 -3.06 3.74
C GLU A 22 -2.64 -3.41 3.05
N SER A 23 -3.06 -4.67 3.11
CA SER A 23 -4.33 -5.13 2.54
C SER A 23 -5.55 -4.39 3.13
N LEU A 24 -5.53 -4.10 4.43
CA LEU A 24 -6.59 -3.35 5.10
C LEU A 24 -6.61 -1.88 4.68
N VAL A 25 -5.44 -1.25 4.53
CA VAL A 25 -5.32 0.13 4.03
C VAL A 25 -5.81 0.22 2.59
N ILE A 26 -5.38 -0.69 1.71
CA ILE A 26 -5.82 -0.76 0.30
C ILE A 26 -7.34 -0.92 0.22
N ARG A 27 -7.91 -1.81 1.05
CA ARG A 27 -9.37 -1.96 1.14
C ARG A 27 -10.05 -0.65 1.54
N GLY A 28 -9.52 0.06 2.52
CA GLY A 28 -10.02 1.37 2.95
C GLY A 28 -9.97 2.38 1.82
N ILE A 29 -8.83 2.49 1.13
CA ILE A 29 -8.66 3.39 -0.02
C ILE A 29 -9.69 3.10 -1.11
N ARG A 30 -9.90 1.82 -1.47
CA ARG A 30 -10.93 1.42 -2.45
C ARG A 30 -12.33 1.87 -2.05
N ILE A 31 -12.70 1.69 -0.79
CA ILE A 31 -14.02 2.11 -0.27
C ILE A 31 -14.19 3.63 -0.41
N TYR A 32 -13.15 4.41 -0.13
CA TYR A 32 -13.21 5.87 -0.22
C TYR A 32 -13.07 6.40 -1.66
N SER A 33 -12.42 5.67 -2.55
CA SER A 33 -12.24 6.07 -3.95
C SER A 33 -13.45 5.74 -4.83
N ASP A 34 -14.19 4.68 -4.50
CA ASP A 34 -15.37 4.21 -5.25
C ASP A 34 -16.41 5.30 -5.56
N PRO A 35 -16.90 6.11 -4.59
CA PRO A 35 -17.86 7.18 -4.87
C PRO A 35 -17.30 8.36 -5.68
N LEU A 36 -16.00 8.35 -5.98
CA LEU A 36 -15.31 9.36 -6.81
C LEU A 36 -14.96 8.79 -8.19
N ASP A 37 -15.52 7.64 -8.57
CA ASP A 37 -15.15 6.86 -9.76
C ASP A 37 -13.63 6.59 -9.81
N GLY A 38 -13.02 6.42 -8.63
CA GLY A 38 -11.58 6.29 -8.48
C GLY A 38 -11.09 4.85 -8.71
N ALA A 39 -10.10 4.70 -9.58
CA ALA A 39 -9.37 3.45 -9.77
C ALA A 39 -8.23 3.32 -8.76
N VAL A 40 -8.01 2.10 -8.27
CA VAL A 40 -6.92 1.76 -7.34
C VAL A 40 -6.04 0.69 -7.96
N THR A 41 -4.79 1.03 -8.27
CA THR A 41 -3.81 0.15 -8.90
C THR A 41 -2.54 0.04 -8.03
N HIS A 42 -1.68 -0.92 -8.35
CA HIS A 42 -0.31 -1.01 -7.83
C HIS A 42 0.66 -0.83 -9.01
N TYR A 43 1.90 -0.43 -8.73
CA TYR A 43 2.92 -0.25 -9.77
C TYR A 43 4.19 -1.02 -9.42
N ARG A 44 4.83 -1.56 -10.47
CA ARG A 44 6.16 -2.17 -10.42
C ARG A 44 6.80 -2.04 -11.79
N ASP A 45 8.05 -1.61 -11.86
CA ASP A 45 8.82 -1.55 -13.11
C ASP A 45 9.94 -2.60 -13.19
N GLY A 46 10.72 -2.55 -14.27
CA GLY A 46 11.84 -3.46 -14.53
C GLY A 46 13.10 -3.15 -13.72
N ASP A 47 13.20 -1.94 -13.15
CA ASP A 47 14.33 -1.51 -12.32
C ASP A 47 14.09 -1.80 -10.83
N GLY A 48 12.90 -2.30 -10.49
CA GLY A 48 12.52 -2.70 -9.14
C GLY A 48 11.88 -1.58 -8.32
N LEU A 49 11.50 -0.46 -8.96
CA LEU A 49 10.67 0.55 -8.31
C LEU A 49 9.26 0.00 -8.14
N GLU A 50 8.72 0.15 -6.93
CA GLU A 50 7.39 -0.30 -6.54
C GLU A 50 6.63 0.86 -5.91
N VAL A 51 5.32 0.89 -6.16
CA VAL A 51 4.38 1.75 -5.43
C VAL A 51 3.22 0.88 -4.97
N ASP A 52 3.01 0.82 -3.66
CA ASP A 52 1.99 -0.02 -3.03
C ASP A 52 0.58 0.31 -3.59
N VAL A 53 0.25 1.61 -3.69
CA VAL A 53 -1.08 2.08 -4.14
C VAL A 53 -1.00 3.33 -5.00
N ILE A 54 -1.68 3.32 -6.14
CA ILE A 54 -1.98 4.51 -6.94
C ILE A 54 -3.50 4.66 -7.01
N VAL A 55 -4.00 5.82 -6.62
CA VAL A 55 -5.40 6.21 -6.80
C VAL A 55 -5.47 7.20 -7.95
N SER A 56 -6.35 6.95 -8.92
CA SER A 56 -6.64 7.88 -10.00
C SER A 56 -8.14 8.08 -10.13
N THR A 57 -8.53 9.32 -10.40
CA THR A 57 -9.90 9.72 -10.76
C THR A 57 -9.83 10.43 -12.11
N ALA A 58 -10.95 10.99 -12.59
CA ALA A 58 -10.99 11.65 -13.89
C ALA A 58 -10.00 12.83 -14.04
N ASP A 59 -9.70 13.55 -12.96
CA ASP A 59 -8.96 14.82 -12.99
C ASP A 59 -7.74 14.88 -12.05
N ARG A 60 -7.59 13.92 -11.14
CA ARG A 60 -6.50 13.89 -10.14
C ARG A 60 -6.06 12.47 -9.83
N GLY A 61 -4.85 12.35 -9.29
CA GLY A 61 -4.34 11.10 -8.76
C GLY A 61 -3.33 11.32 -7.64
N GLY A 62 -3.02 10.25 -6.93
CA GLY A 62 -2.04 10.23 -5.85
C GLY A 62 -1.47 8.83 -5.64
N ALA A 63 -0.18 8.77 -5.30
CA ALA A 63 0.53 7.55 -4.97
C ALA A 63 0.78 7.48 -3.46
N PHE A 64 0.69 6.28 -2.90
CA PHE A 64 0.80 6.02 -1.47
C PHE A 64 1.67 4.79 -1.23
N GLU A 65 2.53 4.90 -0.23
CA GLU A 65 3.25 3.77 0.38
C GLU A 65 2.62 3.46 1.73
N VAL A 66 2.47 2.18 2.05
CA VAL A 66 1.91 1.72 3.31
C VAL A 66 3.01 1.08 4.15
N LYS A 67 3.21 1.57 5.37
CA LYS A 67 4.22 1.04 6.30
C LYS A 67 3.61 0.82 7.67
N LEU A 68 3.92 -0.33 8.27
CA LEU A 68 3.44 -0.70 9.60
C LEU A 68 4.12 0.14 10.71
N GLY A 69 5.37 0.55 10.49
CA GLY A 69 6.18 1.30 11.45
C GLY A 69 6.84 2.53 10.82
N THR A 70 7.27 3.46 11.68
CA THR A 70 7.79 4.76 11.24
C THR A 70 9.20 4.72 10.66
N ALA A 71 9.98 3.68 10.96
CA ALA A 71 11.38 3.58 10.55
C ALA A 71 11.59 3.58 9.01
N GLN A 72 10.54 3.26 8.25
CA GLN A 72 10.60 3.13 6.78
C GLN A 72 9.98 4.33 6.05
N ILE A 73 9.51 5.36 6.78
CA ILE A 73 8.79 6.49 6.18
C ILE A 73 9.67 7.27 5.19
N ASP A 74 10.91 7.58 5.58
CA ASP A 74 11.80 8.39 4.72
C ASP A 74 12.20 7.63 3.45
N GLU A 75 12.47 6.33 3.55
CA GLU A 75 12.74 5.47 2.39
C GLU A 75 11.52 5.38 1.46
N ALA A 76 10.33 5.20 2.03
CA ALA A 76 9.07 5.15 1.29
C ALA A 76 8.78 6.48 0.56
N ALA A 77 9.00 7.62 1.24
CA ALA A 77 8.86 8.93 0.64
C ALA A 77 9.84 9.13 -0.53
N ALA A 78 11.08 8.67 -0.40
CA ALA A 78 12.06 8.73 -1.48
C ALA A 78 11.63 7.91 -2.71
N LYS A 79 11.01 6.74 -2.51
CA LYS A 79 10.45 5.93 -3.62
C LYS A 79 9.32 6.65 -4.34
N LEU A 80 8.39 7.26 -3.61
CA LEU A 80 7.30 8.04 -4.21
C LEU A 80 7.84 9.25 -5.00
N LEU A 81 8.89 9.91 -4.50
CA LEU A 81 9.55 11.00 -5.23
C LEU A 81 10.24 10.48 -6.49
N ALA A 82 10.89 9.32 -6.45
CA ALA A 82 11.50 8.70 -7.62
C ALA A 82 10.45 8.34 -8.68
N PHE A 83 9.29 7.82 -8.27
CA PHE A 83 8.15 7.53 -9.15
C PHE A 83 7.54 8.77 -9.81
N ALA A 84 7.57 9.91 -9.12
CA ALA A 84 6.97 11.15 -9.61
C ALA A 84 7.81 11.90 -10.67
N ASN A 85 9.06 11.49 -10.90
CA ASN A 85 10.02 12.18 -11.77
C ASN A 85 10.09 11.60 -13.19
#